data_AF-A0A7H4M3J5-F1
#
_entry.id   AF-A0A7H4M3J5-F1
#
_cell.length_a   1.000
_cell.length_b   1.000
_cell.length_c   1.000
_cell.angle_alpha   90.00
_cell.angle_beta   90.00
_cell.angle_gamma   90.00
#
_symmetry.space_group_name_H-M   'P 1'
#
loop_
_entity.id
_entity.type
_entity.pdbx_description
1 polymer ?
#
loop_
_entity_poly.entity_id
_entity_poly.type
_entity_poly.pdbx_seq_one_letter_code
_entity_poly.pdbx_strand_id
1 'polypeptide(L)'
;MKEILCFLALVVSPAACASCSFYSGVSGEVTGYLNFGNIVIQRDVPVGSILATAVTGAYNNNNPIAGCTREAWTARWEMTKWGTLSGYGSNVYKTNLPGVGLRLSSTVSGRILPFEGRYPYNASGSWATLPGDGIKGELIKIGNITSGTLANGMLARASVVNKFYFANITLNGTNTVTAAACTVTASSVNVPLGDYGKGVFTRQGTTTAWHPFNIDLVCDKSAVLMYSLMPPRTPQILPGL
;
A
#
# COMPACT_ATOMS: atom_id res chain seq x y z
N MET A 1 -55.50 8.95 67.65
CA MET A 1 -54.04 8.77 67.48
C MET A 1 -53.78 7.39 66.89
N LYS A 2 -53.49 7.31 65.58
CA LYS A 2 -52.80 6.16 64.99
C LYS A 2 -52.19 6.64 63.67
N GLU A 3 -50.92 6.97 63.77
CA GLU A 3 -50.02 7.42 62.70
C GLU A 3 -49.98 6.38 61.57
N ILE A 4 -50.30 6.82 60.34
CA ILE A 4 -50.08 6.03 59.13
C ILE A 4 -48.66 6.36 58.66
N LEU A 5 -47.72 5.45 58.95
CA LEU A 5 -46.34 5.53 58.51
C LEU A 5 -46.26 5.09 57.03
N CYS A 6 -46.16 6.04 56.10
CA CYS A 6 -45.85 5.77 54.69
C CYS A 6 -44.35 5.45 54.54
N PHE A 7 -44.02 4.17 54.37
CA PHE A 7 -42.69 3.72 53.99
C PHE A 7 -42.43 4.08 52.51
N LEU A 8 -41.64 5.12 52.27
CA LEU A 8 -41.16 5.52 50.95
C LEU A 8 -40.01 4.59 50.54
N ALA A 9 -40.27 3.60 49.69
CA ALA A 9 -39.24 2.74 49.12
C ALA A 9 -38.43 3.50 48.06
N LEU A 10 -37.20 3.93 48.39
CA LEU A 10 -36.23 4.43 47.41
C LEU A 10 -35.79 3.27 46.51
N VAL A 11 -36.33 3.22 45.30
CA VAL A 11 -35.81 2.38 44.21
C VAL A 11 -34.51 3.01 43.72
N VAL A 12 -33.37 2.58 44.29
CA VAL A 12 -32.06 2.89 43.73
C VAL A 12 -31.91 2.04 42.46
N SER A 13 -32.30 2.61 41.32
CA SER A 13 -31.98 2.02 40.02
C SER A 13 -30.45 1.95 39.90
N PRO A 14 -29.84 0.78 39.62
CA PRO A 14 -28.43 0.75 39.30
C PRO A 14 -28.23 1.59 38.05
N ALA A 15 -27.57 2.74 38.18
CA ALA A 15 -27.07 3.47 37.04
C ALA A 15 -26.08 2.53 36.34
N ALA A 16 -26.56 1.85 35.30
CA ALA A 16 -25.77 1.04 34.41
C ALA A 16 -24.87 2.00 33.62
N CYS A 17 -23.76 2.44 34.21
CA CYS A 17 -22.80 3.32 33.57
C CYS A 17 -22.22 2.61 32.35
N ALA A 18 -22.42 3.20 31.17
CA ALA A 18 -21.67 2.83 29.99
C ALA A 18 -20.19 3.15 30.20
N SER A 19 -19.30 2.26 29.78
CA SER A 19 -17.86 2.45 29.93
C SER A 19 -17.12 1.89 28.73
N CYS A 20 -16.22 2.71 28.18
CA CYS A 20 -15.22 2.28 27.21
C CYS A 20 -13.88 2.07 27.92
N SER A 21 -13.24 0.94 27.65
CA SER A 21 -11.95 0.61 28.24
C SER A 21 -11.09 -0.24 27.30
N PHE A 22 -9.82 -0.35 27.66
CA PHE A 22 -9.00 -1.44 27.15
C PHE A 22 -9.55 -2.79 27.65
N TYR A 23 -9.32 -3.83 26.87
CA TYR A 23 -9.63 -5.20 27.28
C TYR A 23 -8.67 -5.64 28.39
N SER A 24 -9.08 -6.62 29.20
CA SER A 24 -8.28 -7.10 30.32
C SER A 24 -6.86 -7.48 29.88
N GLY A 25 -5.86 -6.98 30.61
CA GLY A 25 -4.44 -7.20 30.32
C GLY A 25 -3.82 -6.20 29.35
N VAL A 26 -4.60 -5.28 28.77
CA VAL A 26 -4.10 -4.21 27.90
C VAL A 26 -4.14 -2.88 28.66
N SER A 27 -2.99 -2.19 28.74
CA SER A 27 -2.84 -0.93 29.49
C SER A 27 -2.62 0.30 28.60
N GLY A 28 -2.57 0.10 27.28
CA GLY A 28 -2.30 1.15 26.31
C GLY A 28 -2.45 0.65 24.88
N GLU A 29 -1.98 1.44 23.94
CA GLU A 29 -2.09 1.09 22.53
C GLU A 29 -1.26 -0.14 22.17
N VAL A 30 -1.90 -1.05 21.45
CA VAL A 30 -1.21 -2.19 20.88
C VAL A 30 -0.62 -1.77 19.53
N THR A 31 0.70 -1.85 19.43
CA THR A 31 1.44 -1.54 18.20
C THR A 31 1.55 -2.77 17.30
N GLY A 32 1.13 -2.64 16.05
CA GLY A 32 1.46 -3.58 14.98
C GLY A 32 2.59 -3.04 14.11
N TYR A 33 3.54 -3.90 13.75
CA TYR A 33 4.72 -3.50 13.00
C TYR A 33 4.65 -3.97 11.56
N LEU A 34 4.87 -3.06 10.62
CA LEU A 34 5.11 -3.41 9.22
C LEU A 34 6.60 -3.30 8.93
N ASN A 35 7.11 -4.26 8.17
CA ASN A 35 8.44 -4.24 7.61
C ASN A 35 8.39 -4.91 6.23
N PHE A 36 8.74 -4.15 5.20
CA PHE A 36 8.78 -4.60 3.81
C PHE A 36 10.17 -5.09 3.39
N GLY A 37 11.20 -4.86 4.20
CA GLY A 37 12.58 -5.22 3.93
C GLY A 37 13.17 -4.48 2.72
N ASN A 38 14.07 -5.16 2.02
CA ASN A 38 14.73 -4.63 0.83
C ASN A 38 14.06 -5.18 -0.41
N ILE A 39 13.44 -4.30 -1.19
CA ILE A 39 12.66 -4.66 -2.37
C ILE A 39 13.41 -4.17 -3.60
N VAL A 40 13.61 -5.07 -4.56
CA VAL A 40 14.16 -4.75 -5.88
C VAL A 40 13.07 -4.97 -6.92
N ILE A 41 12.72 -3.94 -7.67
CA ILE A 41 11.64 -3.96 -8.67
C ILE A 41 12.16 -3.50 -10.02
N GLN A 42 11.58 -4.03 -11.10
CA GLN A 42 11.90 -3.56 -12.45
C GLN A 42 11.34 -2.15 -12.65
N ARG A 43 12.10 -1.26 -13.28
CA ARG A 43 11.63 0.09 -13.58
C ARG A 43 10.35 0.09 -14.43
N ASP A 44 10.17 -0.92 -15.27
CA ASP A 44 9.10 -0.97 -16.26
C ASP A 44 7.82 -1.67 -15.77
N VAL A 45 7.75 -2.08 -14.49
CA VAL A 45 6.49 -2.59 -13.94
C VAL A 45 5.39 -1.53 -14.08
N PRO A 46 4.16 -1.91 -14.47
CA PRO A 46 3.10 -0.95 -14.74
C PRO A 46 2.66 -0.21 -13.47
N VAL A 47 2.20 1.03 -13.63
CA VAL A 47 1.53 1.79 -12.55
C VAL A 47 0.31 1.01 -12.07
N GLY A 48 0.14 0.91 -10.75
CA GLY A 48 -0.86 0.08 -10.08
C GLY A 48 -0.34 -1.29 -9.62
N SER A 49 0.86 -1.70 -10.03
CA SER A 49 1.47 -2.95 -9.55
C SER A 49 1.74 -2.89 -8.04
N ILE A 50 1.43 -3.98 -7.34
CA ILE A 50 1.86 -4.18 -5.96
C ILE A 50 3.35 -4.54 -5.98
N LEU A 51 4.17 -3.68 -5.37
CA LEU A 51 5.61 -3.81 -5.28
C LEU A 51 6.02 -4.72 -4.13
N ALA A 52 5.31 -4.62 -3.00
CA ALA A 52 5.51 -5.46 -1.83
C ALA A 52 4.27 -5.46 -0.95
N THR A 53 4.12 -6.52 -0.16
CA THR A 53 3.07 -6.67 0.84
C THR A 53 3.70 -7.03 2.18
N ALA A 54 3.22 -6.43 3.25
CA ALA A 54 3.57 -6.78 4.62
C ALA A 54 2.30 -6.81 5.47
N VAL A 55 2.31 -7.60 6.54
CA VAL A 55 1.21 -7.69 7.49
C VAL A 55 1.74 -7.46 8.89
N THR A 56 0.93 -6.86 9.76
CA THR A 56 1.30 -6.61 11.16
C THR A 56 1.27 -7.87 12.01
N GLY A 57 0.53 -8.89 11.55
CA GLY A 57 0.13 -10.01 12.39
C GLY A 57 -0.94 -9.60 13.40
N ALA A 58 -1.23 -10.55 14.30
CA ALA A 58 -2.33 -10.43 15.24
C ALA A 58 -1.99 -9.43 16.34
N TYR A 59 -2.90 -8.50 16.60
CA TYR A 59 -2.78 -7.63 17.75
C TYR A 59 -3.21 -8.38 19.01
N ASN A 60 -2.56 -8.05 20.13
CA ASN A 60 -2.87 -8.60 21.45
C ASN A 60 -2.99 -10.14 21.46
N ASN A 61 -2.15 -10.85 20.70
CA ASN A 61 -2.20 -12.31 20.56
C ASN A 61 -3.58 -12.85 20.15
N ASN A 62 -4.26 -12.18 19.21
CA ASN A 62 -5.63 -12.46 18.75
C ASN A 62 -6.74 -12.15 19.76
N ASN A 63 -6.42 -11.62 20.94
CA ASN A 63 -7.42 -11.24 21.93
C ASN A 63 -8.01 -9.85 21.63
N PRO A 64 -9.17 -9.51 22.22
CA PRO A 64 -9.71 -8.16 22.11
C PRO A 64 -8.79 -7.10 22.69
N ILE A 65 -8.87 -5.88 22.17
CA ILE A 65 -7.94 -4.79 22.50
C ILE A 65 -8.64 -3.71 23.32
N ALA A 66 -9.79 -3.23 22.84
CA ALA A 66 -10.58 -2.19 23.47
C ALA A 66 -12.04 -2.29 23.02
N GLY A 67 -12.94 -1.76 23.84
CA GLY A 67 -14.36 -1.82 23.58
C GLY A 67 -15.15 -1.04 24.60
N CYS A 68 -16.47 -1.09 24.47
CA CYS A 68 -17.38 -0.44 25.41
C CYS A 68 -18.46 -1.41 25.86
N THR A 69 -18.85 -1.29 27.13
CA THR A 69 -19.98 -2.01 27.74
C THR A 69 -21.18 -1.09 27.84
N ARG A 70 -22.37 -1.66 27.62
CA ARG A 70 -23.66 -0.96 27.77
C ARG A 70 -23.80 0.30 26.89
N GLU A 71 -23.04 0.37 25.80
CA GLU A 71 -23.18 1.39 24.75
C GLU A 71 -22.75 0.84 23.38
N ALA A 72 -23.31 1.40 22.31
CA ALA A 72 -22.77 1.24 20.97
C ALA A 72 -21.62 2.24 20.77
N TRP A 73 -20.62 1.88 19.98
CA TRP A 73 -19.45 2.73 19.79
C TRP A 73 -18.87 2.59 18.38
N THR A 74 -17.97 3.50 18.02
CA THR A 74 -17.32 3.51 16.70
C THR A 74 -15.81 3.44 16.86
N ALA A 75 -15.19 2.49 16.16
CA ALA A 75 -13.75 2.44 15.96
C ALA A 75 -13.40 3.25 14.72
N ARG A 76 -12.46 4.20 14.84
CA ARG A 76 -11.93 4.96 13.70
C ARG A 76 -10.49 4.58 13.46
N TRP A 77 -10.16 4.28 12.21
CA TRP A 77 -8.79 4.21 11.72
C TRP A 77 -8.47 5.44 10.89
N GLU A 78 -7.37 6.10 11.21
CA GLU A 78 -6.92 7.30 10.52
C GLU A 78 -5.43 7.27 10.20
N MET A 79 -5.04 7.94 9.11
CA MET A 79 -3.64 8.07 8.72
C MET A 79 -2.96 9.09 9.63
N THR A 80 -1.81 8.71 10.20
CA THR A 80 -0.96 9.60 11.02
C THR A 80 0.24 10.11 10.24
N LYS A 81 0.70 9.34 9.25
CA LYS A 81 1.79 9.70 8.34
C LYS A 81 1.35 9.51 6.90
N TRP A 82 1.95 10.29 6.00
CA TRP A 82 1.66 10.23 4.57
C TRP A 82 0.17 10.43 4.27
N GLY A 83 -0.44 11.48 4.84
CA GLY A 83 -1.87 11.75 4.66
C GLY A 83 -2.28 12.26 3.27
N THR A 84 -1.33 12.46 2.35
CA THR A 84 -1.60 12.97 1.01
C THR A 84 -1.93 11.84 0.03
N LEU A 85 -3.14 11.83 -0.51
CA LEU A 85 -3.54 10.88 -1.54
C LEU A 85 -2.69 11.04 -2.82
N SER A 86 -2.42 9.91 -3.46
CA SER A 86 -1.84 9.86 -4.80
C SER A 86 -2.91 10.11 -5.87
N GLY A 87 -2.48 10.47 -7.08
CA GLY A 87 -3.38 10.57 -8.24
C GLY A 87 -3.88 9.22 -8.76
N TYR A 88 -3.39 8.09 -8.22
CA TYR A 88 -3.81 6.74 -8.61
C TYR A 88 -5.21 6.38 -8.09
N GLY A 89 -5.65 6.98 -6.97
CA GLY A 89 -6.92 6.65 -6.32
C GLY A 89 -6.85 5.43 -5.39
N SER A 90 -8.01 4.84 -5.06
CA SER A 90 -8.13 3.66 -4.18
C SER A 90 -7.46 3.78 -2.80
N ASN A 91 -7.50 4.99 -2.22
CA ASN A 91 -6.86 5.32 -0.95
C ASN A 91 -5.37 4.95 -0.90
N VAL A 92 -4.67 5.11 -2.02
CA VAL A 92 -3.22 4.97 -2.09
C VAL A 92 -2.58 6.33 -1.78
N TYR A 93 -1.77 6.36 -0.72
CA TYR A 93 -1.14 7.56 -0.18
C TYR A 93 0.31 7.71 -0.66
N LYS A 94 0.76 8.94 -0.95
CA LYS A 94 2.14 9.22 -1.36
C LYS A 94 3.10 8.99 -0.20
N THR A 95 4.12 8.15 -0.39
CA THR A 95 5.22 7.99 0.58
C THR A 95 6.26 9.11 0.44
N ASN A 96 7.37 9.02 1.17
CA ASN A 96 8.53 9.89 0.95
C ASN A 96 9.33 9.53 -0.31
N LEU A 97 9.07 8.39 -0.95
CA LEU A 97 9.74 7.97 -2.18
C LEU A 97 8.85 8.31 -3.39
N PRO A 98 9.34 9.10 -4.35
CA PRO A 98 8.63 9.36 -5.60
C PRO A 98 8.26 8.05 -6.31
N GLY A 99 7.03 8.00 -6.84
CA GLY A 99 6.51 6.83 -7.57
C GLY A 99 6.08 5.65 -6.70
N VAL A 100 6.26 5.71 -5.37
CA VAL A 100 5.83 4.67 -4.43
C VAL A 100 4.70 5.18 -3.54
N GLY A 101 3.56 4.51 -3.60
CA GLY A 101 2.40 4.74 -2.76
C GLY A 101 2.23 3.65 -1.70
N LEU A 102 1.54 3.97 -0.61
CA LEU A 102 1.16 3.04 0.45
C LEU A 102 -0.37 2.92 0.52
N ARG A 103 -0.86 1.69 0.60
CA ARG A 103 -2.24 1.37 0.97
C ARG A 103 -2.25 0.50 2.21
N LEU A 104 -3.12 0.82 3.16
CA LEU A 104 -3.33 0.03 4.37
C LEU A 104 -4.76 -0.50 4.37
N SER A 105 -4.95 -1.77 4.74
CA SER A 105 -6.25 -2.41 4.81
C SER A 105 -6.35 -3.36 6.00
N SER A 106 -7.54 -3.44 6.60
CA SER A 106 -7.83 -4.45 7.61
C SER A 106 -8.03 -5.80 6.93
N THR A 107 -7.28 -6.83 7.32
CA THR A 107 -7.44 -8.19 6.76
C THR A 107 -8.73 -8.84 7.24
N VAL A 108 -9.22 -8.43 8.40
CA VAL A 108 -10.46 -8.92 9.02
C VAL A 108 -11.71 -8.44 8.26
N SER A 109 -11.74 -7.15 7.90
CA SER A 109 -12.93 -6.53 7.28
C SER A 109 -12.79 -6.25 5.79
N GLY A 110 -11.59 -6.38 5.22
CA GLY A 110 -11.26 -5.98 3.84
C GLY A 110 -11.26 -4.46 3.61
N ARG A 111 -11.53 -3.65 4.64
CA ARG A 111 -11.69 -2.20 4.49
C ARG A 111 -10.33 -1.50 4.39
N ILE A 112 -10.26 -0.56 3.47
CA ILE A 112 -9.07 0.27 3.23
C ILE A 112 -9.12 1.49 4.14
N LEU A 113 -7.98 1.87 4.71
CA LEU A 113 -7.86 3.03 5.60
C LEU A 113 -7.91 4.35 4.81
N PRO A 114 -8.36 5.45 5.44
CA PRO A 114 -9.04 5.52 6.73
C PRO A 114 -10.47 4.97 6.65
N PHE A 115 -10.99 4.47 7.76
CA PHE A 115 -12.37 4.00 7.84
C PHE A 115 -12.93 4.04 9.26
N GLU A 116 -14.25 4.02 9.39
CA GLU A 116 -14.95 3.89 10.67
C GLU A 116 -15.81 2.63 10.74
N GLY A 117 -15.64 1.80 11.77
CA GLY A 117 -16.43 0.59 12.03
C GLY A 117 -17.34 0.77 13.24
N ARG A 118 -18.64 0.45 13.09
CA ARG A 118 -19.61 0.53 14.17
C ARG A 118 -19.66 -0.80 14.94
N TYR A 119 -19.63 -0.70 16.26
CA TYR A 119 -19.86 -1.80 17.17
C TYR A 119 -21.24 -1.63 17.82
N PRO A 120 -22.10 -2.67 17.79
CA PRO A 120 -23.45 -2.57 18.33
C PRO A 120 -23.44 -2.45 19.85
N TYR A 121 -24.57 -2.01 20.40
CA TYR A 121 -24.81 -2.05 21.84
C TYR A 121 -24.70 -3.48 22.38
N ASN A 122 -23.97 -3.66 23.47
CA ASN A 122 -23.91 -4.92 24.20
C ASN A 122 -23.70 -4.68 25.70
N ALA A 123 -24.57 -5.23 26.55
CA ALA A 123 -24.47 -5.08 28.00
C ALA A 123 -23.18 -5.70 28.59
N SER A 124 -22.70 -6.80 28.01
CA SER A 124 -21.44 -7.48 28.36
C SER A 124 -20.21 -6.92 27.63
N GLY A 125 -20.43 -6.00 26.69
CA GLY A 125 -19.39 -5.33 25.92
C GLY A 125 -19.25 -5.81 24.49
N SER A 126 -18.99 -4.85 23.60
CA SER A 126 -18.57 -5.09 22.22
C SER A 126 -17.10 -4.69 22.11
N TRP A 127 -16.24 -5.63 21.71
CA TRP A 127 -14.78 -5.45 21.76
C TRP A 127 -14.14 -5.57 20.38
N ALA A 128 -13.24 -4.64 20.04
CA ALA A 128 -12.46 -4.70 18.82
C ALA A 128 -11.35 -5.73 18.93
N THR A 129 -11.23 -6.54 17.89
CA THR A 129 -10.18 -7.55 17.71
C THR A 129 -9.51 -7.33 16.35
N LEU A 130 -8.20 -7.62 16.27
CA LEU A 130 -7.46 -7.66 15.01
C LEU A 130 -6.65 -8.98 14.98
N PRO A 131 -7.34 -10.12 14.79
CA PRO A 131 -6.69 -11.43 14.76
C PRO A 131 -5.95 -11.68 13.43
N GLY A 132 -5.22 -12.79 13.38
CA GLY A 132 -4.56 -13.30 12.16
C GLY A 132 -3.51 -12.33 11.65
N ASP A 133 -3.65 -11.88 10.41
CA ASP A 133 -2.70 -10.97 9.77
C ASP A 133 -2.88 -9.50 10.18
N GLY A 134 -3.94 -9.17 10.92
CA GLY A 134 -4.21 -7.82 11.43
C GLY A 134 -4.42 -6.77 10.32
N ILE A 135 -3.40 -5.95 10.09
CA ILE A 135 -3.40 -4.92 9.04
C ILE A 135 -2.42 -5.31 7.94
N LYS A 136 -2.90 -5.29 6.70
CA LYS A 136 -2.08 -5.46 5.49
C LYS A 136 -1.67 -4.11 4.94
N GLY A 137 -0.36 -3.91 4.77
CA GLY A 137 0.23 -2.81 4.01
C GLY A 137 0.69 -3.27 2.63
N GLU A 138 0.41 -2.48 1.62
CA GLU A 138 0.82 -2.71 0.24
C GLU A 138 1.56 -1.48 -0.28
N LEU A 139 2.78 -1.69 -0.78
CA LEU A 139 3.47 -0.68 -1.57
C LEU A 139 3.02 -0.82 -3.01
N ILE A 140 2.58 0.28 -3.62
CA ILE A 140 1.99 0.30 -4.95
C ILE A 140 2.75 1.29 -5.81
N LYS A 141 3.03 0.90 -7.06
CA LYS A 141 3.62 1.83 -8.02
C LYS A 141 2.60 2.88 -8.42
N ILE A 142 2.91 4.15 -8.19
CA ILE A 142 2.06 5.30 -8.57
C ILE A 142 2.74 6.21 -9.60
N GLY A 143 3.94 5.87 -10.06
CA GLY A 143 4.69 6.64 -11.06
C GLY A 143 6.13 6.13 -11.22
N ASN A 144 7.00 6.95 -11.81
CA ASN A 144 8.44 6.65 -11.90
C ASN A 144 9.06 6.58 -10.50
N ILE A 145 9.76 5.48 -10.22
CA ILE A 145 10.31 5.19 -8.91
C ILE A 145 11.75 5.69 -8.83
N THR A 146 12.02 6.50 -7.81
CA THR A 146 13.39 6.82 -7.39
C THR A 146 13.79 5.90 -6.25
N SER A 147 14.91 5.21 -6.40
CA SER A 147 15.41 4.31 -5.36
C SER A 147 15.69 5.06 -4.05
N GLY A 148 15.43 4.41 -2.92
CA GLY A 148 15.68 5.00 -1.62
C GLY A 148 15.06 4.22 -0.46
N THR A 149 15.10 4.83 0.73
CA THR A 149 14.60 4.23 1.97
C THR A 149 13.29 4.90 2.40
N LEU A 150 12.29 4.09 2.74
CA LEU A 150 11.05 4.57 3.34
C LEU A 150 11.31 5.08 4.75
N ALA A 151 10.77 6.25 5.07
CA ALA A 151 10.93 6.83 6.40
C ALA A 151 10.06 6.08 7.41
N ASN A 152 10.68 5.48 8.43
CA ASN A 152 10.00 4.79 9.53
C ASN A 152 9.08 5.70 10.36
N GLY A 153 8.20 5.10 11.14
CA GLY A 153 7.30 5.78 12.07
C GLY A 153 5.86 5.27 12.01
N MET A 154 5.02 5.85 12.85
CA MET A 154 3.60 5.50 12.94
C MET A 154 2.85 5.95 11.68
N LEU A 155 2.30 4.98 10.95
CA LEU A 155 1.59 5.18 9.69
C LEU A 155 0.12 5.56 9.92
N ALA A 156 -0.53 4.88 10.85
CA ALA A 156 -1.94 5.05 11.14
C ALA A 156 -2.27 4.60 12.56
N ARG A 157 -3.42 5.05 13.07
CA ARG A 157 -3.86 4.81 14.45
C ARG A 157 -5.35 4.51 14.51
N ALA A 158 -5.74 3.71 15.50
CA ALA A 158 -7.12 3.34 15.78
C ALA A 158 -7.59 3.94 17.10
N SER A 159 -8.78 4.52 17.12
CA SER A 159 -9.41 5.07 18.32
C SER A 159 -10.84 4.57 18.53
N VAL A 160 -11.24 4.49 19.79
CA VAL A 160 -12.65 4.64 20.14
C VAL A 160 -12.96 6.12 19.97
N VAL A 161 -13.83 6.46 19.02
CA VAL A 161 -14.10 7.85 18.63
C VAL A 161 -14.42 8.71 19.86
N ASN A 162 -13.74 9.86 19.98
CA ASN A 162 -13.87 10.83 21.08
C ASN A 162 -13.53 10.28 22.48
N LYS A 163 -12.78 9.18 22.59
CA LYS A 163 -12.36 8.60 23.87
C LYS A 163 -10.84 8.44 23.96
N PHE A 164 -10.29 7.38 23.37
CA PHE A 164 -8.87 7.05 23.44
C PHE A 164 -8.43 6.22 22.23
N TYR A 165 -7.12 6.26 21.96
CA TYR A 165 -6.47 5.41 20.98
C TYR A 165 -6.16 4.04 21.57
N PHE A 166 -6.37 2.98 20.80
CA PHE A 166 -6.19 1.61 21.29
C PHE A 166 -5.24 0.74 20.46
N ALA A 167 -4.95 1.12 19.22
CA ALA A 167 -3.99 0.42 18.38
C ALA A 167 -3.29 1.38 17.41
N ASN A 168 -2.10 1.01 16.95
CA ASN A 168 -1.39 1.75 15.91
C ASN A 168 -0.67 0.81 14.94
N ILE A 169 -0.31 1.34 13.77
CA ILE A 169 0.49 0.66 12.76
C ILE A 169 1.78 1.46 12.61
N THR A 170 2.92 0.81 12.84
CA THR A 170 4.24 1.45 12.79
C THR A 170 5.12 0.77 11.75
N LEU A 171 5.69 1.56 10.84
CA LEU A 171 6.75 1.09 9.94
C LEU A 171 8.07 1.11 10.71
N ASN A 172 8.73 -0.04 10.82
CA ASN A 172 10.02 -0.18 11.50
C ASN A 172 11.03 -0.98 10.66
N GLY A 173 12.27 -1.04 11.15
CA GLY A 173 13.36 -1.72 10.45
C GLY A 173 13.88 -0.95 9.23
N THR A 174 14.55 -1.65 8.33
CA THR A 174 15.12 -1.06 7.11
C THR A 174 14.24 -1.42 5.93
N ASN A 175 13.59 -0.40 5.35
CA ASN A 175 12.64 -0.55 4.26
C ASN A 175 13.18 0.17 3.02
N THR A 176 13.79 -0.55 2.09
CA THR A 176 14.38 0.03 0.87
C THR A 176 13.62 -0.40 -0.38
N VAL A 177 13.50 0.52 -1.32
CA VAL A 177 12.95 0.26 -2.66
C VAL A 177 14.02 0.62 -3.67
N THR A 178 14.41 -0.35 -4.49
CA THR A 178 15.40 -0.19 -5.55
C THR A 178 14.75 -0.46 -6.90
N ALA A 179 14.74 0.53 -7.78
CA ALA A 179 14.29 0.36 -9.16
C ALA A 179 15.46 -0.09 -10.04
N ALA A 180 15.53 -1.39 -10.32
CA ALA A 180 16.50 -1.98 -11.23
C ALA A 180 16.27 -1.48 -12.66
N ALA A 181 17.36 -1.14 -13.35
CA ALA A 181 17.33 -0.63 -14.71
C ALA A 181 18.52 -1.10 -15.54
N CYS A 182 18.40 -0.92 -16.85
CA CYS A 182 19.49 -1.03 -17.80
C CYS A 182 19.66 0.30 -18.53
N THR A 183 20.89 0.64 -18.86
CA THR A 183 21.25 1.78 -19.69
C THR A 183 21.99 1.31 -20.92
N VAL A 184 21.59 1.78 -22.10
CA VAL A 184 22.36 1.59 -23.34
C VAL A 184 23.69 2.34 -23.25
N THR A 185 24.77 1.71 -23.71
CA THR A 185 26.10 2.31 -23.73
C THR A 185 26.27 3.33 -24.86
N ALA A 186 25.54 3.13 -25.96
CA ALA A 186 25.54 4.01 -27.12
C ALA A 186 24.10 4.40 -27.50
N SER A 187 23.86 5.70 -27.68
CA SER A 187 22.55 6.24 -28.09
C SER A 187 22.24 6.04 -29.58
N SER A 188 23.26 5.74 -30.38
CA SER A 188 23.14 5.45 -31.81
C SER A 188 24.12 4.35 -32.22
N VAL A 189 23.62 3.34 -32.94
CA VAL A 189 24.45 2.31 -33.58
C VAL A 189 24.33 2.49 -35.09
N ASN A 190 25.42 2.83 -35.75
CA ASN A 190 25.48 2.91 -37.21
C ASN A 190 25.81 1.53 -37.79
N VAL A 191 24.92 1.00 -38.64
CA VAL A 191 25.09 -0.31 -39.29
C VAL A 191 25.21 -0.08 -40.81
N PRO A 192 26.42 0.13 -41.33
CA PRO A 192 26.62 0.36 -42.76
C PRO A 192 26.35 -0.95 -43.52
N LEU A 193 25.28 -0.97 -44.31
CA LEU A 193 24.92 -2.11 -45.16
C LEU A 193 25.74 -2.15 -46.46
N GLY A 194 26.41 -1.04 -46.81
CA GLY A 194 27.17 -0.91 -48.06
C GLY A 194 26.29 -0.62 -49.28
N ASP A 195 26.96 -0.50 -50.43
CA ASP A 195 26.33 -0.18 -51.71
C ASP A 195 26.26 -1.43 -52.60
N TYR A 196 25.08 -1.68 -53.18
CA TYR A 196 24.85 -2.84 -54.05
C TYR A 196 24.20 -2.43 -55.37
N GLY A 197 24.69 -3.02 -56.46
CA GLY A 197 24.08 -2.88 -57.77
C GLY A 197 22.71 -3.54 -57.83
N LYS A 198 21.79 -2.98 -58.64
CA LYS A 198 20.42 -3.51 -58.81
C LYS A 198 20.38 -4.99 -59.20
N GLY A 199 21.37 -5.46 -59.95
CA GLY A 199 21.47 -6.85 -60.40
C GLY A 199 21.60 -7.89 -59.29
N VAL A 200 21.92 -7.47 -58.06
CA VAL A 200 21.98 -8.36 -56.88
C VAL A 200 20.58 -8.73 -56.38
N PHE A 201 19.56 -7.89 -56.61
CA PHE A 201 18.18 -8.12 -56.18
C PHE A 201 17.34 -8.66 -57.34
N THR A 202 17.54 -9.93 -57.69
CA THR A 202 16.94 -10.54 -58.89
C THR A 202 15.45 -10.89 -58.78
N ARG A 203 14.88 -10.91 -57.57
CA ARG A 203 13.47 -11.25 -57.30
C ARG A 203 13.02 -10.71 -55.93
N GLN A 204 11.72 -10.64 -55.70
CA GLN A 204 11.17 -10.26 -54.39
C GLN A 204 11.63 -11.25 -53.31
N GLY A 205 12.03 -10.72 -52.15
CA GLY A 205 12.56 -11.51 -51.04
C GLY A 205 14.06 -11.81 -51.12
N THR A 206 14.77 -11.34 -52.15
CA THR A 206 16.25 -11.43 -52.20
C THR A 206 16.87 -10.48 -51.17
N THR A 207 17.89 -10.96 -50.46
CA THR A 207 18.64 -10.22 -49.44
C THR A 207 20.13 -10.17 -49.80
N THR A 208 20.84 -9.16 -49.28
CA THR A 208 22.30 -9.07 -49.33
C THR A 208 22.92 -9.82 -48.14
N ALA A 209 24.24 -9.71 -47.99
CA ALA A 209 24.94 -10.27 -46.84
C ALA A 209 24.44 -9.69 -45.52
N TRP A 210 24.44 -10.51 -44.46
CA TRP A 210 24.08 -10.08 -43.12
C TRP A 210 25.18 -9.23 -42.50
N HIS A 211 24.79 -8.11 -41.90
CA HIS A 211 25.67 -7.26 -41.11
C HIS A 211 25.32 -7.40 -39.62
N PRO A 212 26.01 -8.27 -38.86
CA PRO A 212 25.76 -8.41 -37.43
C PRO A 212 26.23 -7.15 -36.70
N PHE A 213 25.45 -6.73 -35.70
CA PHE A 213 25.77 -5.63 -34.80
C PHE A 213 25.25 -5.94 -33.40
N ASN A 214 25.81 -5.26 -32.39
CA ASN A 214 25.40 -5.39 -31.00
C ASN A 214 24.78 -4.09 -30.49
N ILE A 215 23.82 -4.23 -29.58
CA ILE A 215 23.32 -3.13 -28.76
C ILE A 215 23.71 -3.46 -27.32
N ASP A 216 24.78 -2.83 -26.85
CA ASP A 216 25.33 -3.13 -25.54
C ASP A 216 24.55 -2.40 -24.43
N LEU A 217 24.25 -3.13 -23.37
CA LEU A 217 23.47 -2.67 -22.22
C LEU A 217 24.28 -2.88 -20.95
N VAL A 218 24.31 -1.87 -20.08
CA VAL A 218 24.79 -1.98 -18.71
C VAL A 218 23.59 -2.08 -17.79
N CYS A 219 23.44 -3.21 -17.12
CA CYS A 219 22.27 -3.55 -16.32
C CYS A 219 22.64 -3.75 -14.86
N ASP A 220 21.71 -3.40 -13.97
CA ASP A 220 21.71 -3.95 -12.61
C ASP A 220 21.59 -5.49 -12.68
N LYS A 221 22.25 -6.21 -11.76
CA LYS A 221 22.26 -7.70 -11.77
C LYS A 221 20.88 -8.36 -11.78
N SER A 222 19.86 -7.66 -11.30
CA SER A 222 18.48 -8.13 -11.21
C SER A 222 17.58 -7.60 -12.32
N ALA A 223 18.08 -6.79 -13.26
CA ALA A 223 17.26 -6.20 -14.32
C ALA A 223 16.84 -7.27 -15.34
N VAL A 224 15.56 -7.25 -15.73
CA VAL A 224 15.00 -8.10 -16.79
C VAL A 224 14.72 -7.22 -18.01
N LEU A 225 15.20 -7.66 -19.17
CA LEU A 225 15.13 -6.89 -20.40
C LEU A 225 13.92 -7.29 -21.26
N MET A 226 13.18 -6.29 -21.70
CA MET A 226 12.22 -6.40 -22.79
C MET A 226 12.55 -5.30 -23.80
N TYR A 227 12.67 -5.64 -25.08
CA TYR A 227 12.97 -4.69 -26.14
C TYR A 227 11.88 -4.69 -27.21
N SER A 228 11.68 -3.54 -27.84
CA SER A 228 10.84 -3.39 -29.03
C SER A 228 11.57 -2.50 -30.04
N LEU A 229 11.50 -2.87 -31.32
CA LEU A 229 12.05 -2.07 -32.41
C LEU A 229 10.91 -1.28 -33.04
N MET A 230 11.01 0.04 -33.03
CA MET A 230 10.04 0.93 -33.68
C MET A 230 10.70 1.59 -34.89
N PRO A 231 10.07 1.58 -36.07
CA PRO A 231 10.58 2.33 -37.21
C PRO A 231 10.48 3.84 -36.91
N PRO A 232 11.33 4.68 -37.53
CA PRO A 232 11.17 6.13 -37.48
C PRO A 232 9.76 6.51 -37.92
N ARG A 233 9.15 7.51 -37.28
CA ARG A 233 7.89 8.10 -37.75
C ARG A 233 8.11 8.61 -39.17
N THR A 234 7.59 7.90 -40.17
CA THR A 234 7.59 8.37 -41.56
C THR A 234 6.72 9.64 -41.63
N PRO A 235 7.24 10.77 -42.14
CA PRO A 235 6.37 11.86 -42.57
C PRO A 235 5.42 11.28 -43.62
N GLN A 236 4.11 11.44 -43.43
CA GLN A 236 3.14 11.11 -44.47
C GLN A 236 3.44 12.01 -45.68
N ILE A 237 3.99 11.43 -46.74
CA ILE A 237 4.04 12.07 -48.05
C ILE A 237 2.61 12.03 -48.57
N LEU A 238 1.95 13.19 -48.64
CA LEU A 238 0.66 13.36 -49.31
C LEU A 238 0.79 12.84 -50.76
N PRO A 239 -0.12 11.97 -51.23
CA PRO A 239 -0.13 11.61 -52.64
C PRO A 239 -0.68 12.81 -53.43
N GLY A 240 0.23 13.57 -54.02
CA GLY A 240 -0.07 14.40 -55.17
C GLY A 240 0.13 13.59 -56.44
N LEU A 241 -0.97 13.08 -56.99
CA LEU A 241 -1.20 12.82 -58.42
C LEU A 241 -2.71 12.95 -58.68
#